data_AF-A0A925QKN6-F1
#
_entry.id   AF-A0A925QKN6-F1
#
_cell.length_a   1.000
_cell.length_b   1.000
_cell.length_c   1.000
_cell.angle_alpha   90.00
_cell.angle_beta   90.00
_cell.angle_gamma   90.00
#
_symmetry.space_group_name_H-M   'P 1'
#
loop_
_entity.id
_entity.type
_entity.pdbx_description
1 polymer ?
#
loop_
_entity_poly.entity_id
_entity_poly.type
_entity_poly.pdbx_seq_one_letter_code
_entity_poly.pdbx_strand_id
1 'polypeptide(L)'
;MARTIVLFIYIILSIYCFGACMMDYFGIYEPWKLIDADDFAAFHQYQGSRIIGIFVIPSGVMTLFGVAACIFPVKYVQKKWLWLSMLGVTFDWIFSFTMQIPIQLELETRKDLLLIDELLYTNWFRYLSDVFQVIFVLVILWQIIRERSIVAAKISHR
;
A
#
# COMPACT_ATOMS: atom_id res chain seq x y z
N MET A 1 1.16 -10.41 -23.60
CA MET A 1 2.25 -9.54 -23.10
C MET A 1 1.70 -8.40 -22.23
N ALA A 2 0.82 -7.53 -22.73
CA ALA A 2 0.25 -6.40 -21.97
C ALA A 2 -0.35 -6.78 -20.59
N ARG A 3 -1.20 -7.81 -20.52
CA ARG A 3 -1.81 -8.27 -19.24
C ARG A 3 -0.77 -8.66 -18.19
N THR A 4 0.32 -9.28 -18.64
CA THR A 4 1.43 -9.70 -17.77
C THR A 4 2.17 -8.47 -17.26
N ILE A 5 2.44 -7.48 -18.11
CA ILE A 5 3.07 -6.21 -17.70
C ILE A 5 2.23 -5.49 -16.64
N VAL A 6 0.91 -5.36 -16.88
CA VAL A 6 -0.03 -4.76 -15.93
C VAL A 6 0.05 -5.44 -14.57
N LEU A 7 0.02 -6.78 -14.55
CA LEU A 7 0.10 -7.55 -13.32
C LEU A 7 1.44 -7.36 -12.60
N PHE A 8 2.56 -7.35 -13.30
CA PHE A 8 3.88 -7.17 -12.67
C PHE A 8 4.05 -5.76 -12.11
N ILE A 9 3.58 -4.73 -12.81
CA ILE A 9 3.58 -3.36 -12.29
C ILE A 9 2.75 -3.29 -11.01
N TYR A 10 1.56 -3.90 -10.99
CA TYR A 10 0.75 -4.00 -9.78
C TYR A 10 1.49 -4.66 -8.61
N ILE A 11 2.14 -5.81 -8.85
CA ILE A 11 2.88 -6.54 -7.81
C ILE A 11 4.06 -5.71 -7.27
N ILE A 12 4.86 -5.12 -8.16
CA ILE A 12 6.03 -4.32 -7.78
C ILE A 12 5.59 -3.11 -6.95
N LEU A 13 4.58 -2.38 -7.42
CA LEU A 13 4.08 -1.22 -6.69
C LEU A 13 3.43 -1.61 -5.37
N SER A 14 2.77 -2.77 -5.27
CA SER A 14 2.23 -3.26 -3.99
C SER A 14 3.32 -3.48 -2.95
N ILE A 15 4.42 -4.13 -3.33
CA ILE A 15 5.55 -4.39 -2.42
C ILE A 15 6.22 -3.07 -2.04
N TYR A 16 6.41 -2.17 -3.00
CA TYR A 16 6.96 -0.84 -2.77
C TYR A 16 6.11 -0.02 -1.78
N CYS A 17 4.81 0.09 -2.05
CA CYS A 17 3.87 0.84 -1.21
C CYS A 17 3.75 0.22 0.18
N PHE A 18 3.73 -1.11 0.28
CA PHE A 18 3.76 -1.81 1.57
C PHE A 18 4.99 -1.41 2.39
N GLY A 19 6.18 -1.43 1.78
CA GLY A 19 7.41 -0.99 2.44
C GLY A 19 7.36 0.46 2.91
N ALA A 20 6.85 1.37 2.07
CA ALA A 20 6.66 2.77 2.42
C ALA A 20 5.70 2.94 3.62
N CYS A 21 4.54 2.29 3.61
CA CYS A 21 3.59 2.30 4.72
C CYS A 21 4.22 1.82 6.03
N MET A 22 4.99 0.73 6.01
CA MET A 22 5.62 0.21 7.23
C MET A 22 6.61 1.22 7.84
N MET A 23 7.32 1.99 7.00
CA MET A 23 8.18 3.07 7.49
C MET A 23 7.36 4.18 8.14
N ASP A 24 6.22 4.55 7.57
CA ASP A 24 5.34 5.55 8.16
C ASP A 24 4.80 5.10 9.53
N TYR A 25 4.23 3.89 9.57
CA TYR A 25 3.58 3.33 10.75
C TYR A 25 4.54 3.14 11.93
N PHE A 26 5.76 2.67 11.69
CA PHE A 26 6.67 2.28 12.76
C PHE A 26 7.88 3.21 12.93
N GLY A 27 8.31 3.88 11.87
CA GLY A 27 9.54 4.66 11.86
C GLY A 27 9.35 6.17 11.91
N ILE A 28 8.15 6.68 11.61
CA ILE A 28 7.91 8.11 11.41
C ILE A 28 6.93 8.68 12.43
N TYR A 29 5.73 8.09 12.56
CA TYR A 29 4.68 8.73 13.35
C TYR A 29 4.94 8.73 14.86
N GLU A 30 5.54 7.68 15.42
CA GLU A 30 5.83 7.64 16.86
C GLU A 30 6.88 8.70 17.27
N PRO A 31 8.00 8.90 16.52
CA PRO A 31 8.94 9.99 16.77
C PRO A 31 8.36 11.41 16.74
N TRP A 32 7.20 11.64 16.11
CA TRP A 32 6.56 12.97 16.10
C TRP A 32 6.27 13.51 17.51
N LYS A 33 6.11 12.64 18.50
CA LYS A 33 5.95 13.01 19.90
C LYS A 33 7.16 13.76 20.46
N LEU A 34 8.35 13.51 19.90
CA LEU A 34 9.62 14.08 20.33
C LEU A 34 9.96 15.42 19.69
N ILE A 35 9.23 15.83 18.65
CA ILE A 35 9.49 17.10 17.93
C ILE A 35 8.90 18.27 18.74
N ASP A 36 9.64 19.35 18.92
CA ASP A 36 9.13 20.52 19.63
C ASP A 36 7.91 21.13 18.93
N ALA A 37 6.98 21.69 19.71
CA ALA A 37 5.71 22.19 19.19
C ALA A 37 5.90 23.32 18.16
N ASP A 38 6.91 24.17 18.36
CA ASP A 38 7.24 25.30 17.49
C ASP A 38 7.75 24.86 16.10
N ASP A 39 8.41 23.70 16.03
CA ASP A 39 8.98 23.15 14.79
C ASP A 39 8.06 22.16 14.08
N PHE A 40 7.09 21.59 14.81
CA PHE A 40 6.28 20.48 14.34
C PHE A 40 5.54 20.77 13.03
N ALA A 41 4.85 21.90 12.92
CA ALA A 41 4.04 22.21 11.74
C ALA A 41 4.91 22.34 10.47
N ALA A 42 6.07 23.02 10.58
CA ALA A 42 7.00 23.16 9.46
C ALA A 42 7.59 21.82 9.04
N PHE A 43 7.97 20.98 10.02
CA PHE A 43 8.45 19.62 9.76
C PHE A 43 7.36 18.76 9.09
N HIS A 44 6.14 18.77 9.62
CA HIS A 44 5.01 17.97 9.16
C HIS A 44 4.61 18.34 7.73
N GLN A 45 4.49 19.63 7.40
CA GLN A 45 4.22 20.10 6.04
C GLN A 45 5.33 19.70 5.06
N TYR A 46 6.60 19.84 5.46
CA TYR A 46 7.72 19.43 4.63
C TYR A 46 7.68 17.92 4.36
N GLN A 47 7.44 17.11 5.39
CA GLN A 47 7.28 15.67 5.25
C GLN A 47 6.07 15.31 4.37
N GLY A 48 4.91 15.93 4.60
CA GLY A 48 3.69 15.75 3.82
C GLY A 48 3.88 16.07 2.33
N SER A 49 4.64 17.11 2.00
CA SER A 49 4.95 17.41 0.60
C SER A 49 5.73 16.27 -0.10
N ARG A 50 6.59 15.56 0.64
CA ARG A 50 7.38 14.44 0.12
C ARG A 50 6.61 13.13 0.08
N ILE A 51 5.75 12.86 1.07
CA ILE A 51 4.96 11.63 1.12
C ILE A 51 4.03 11.52 -0.09
N ILE A 52 3.56 12.65 -0.64
CA ILE A 52 2.73 12.67 -1.85
C ILE A 52 3.45 12.02 -3.02
N GLY A 53 4.70 12.41 -3.29
CA GLY A 53 5.49 11.89 -4.40
C GLY A 53 6.03 10.48 -4.16
N ILE A 54 6.38 10.16 -2.92
CA ILE A 54 6.99 8.88 -2.55
C ILE A 54 5.95 7.78 -2.36
N PHE A 55 4.75 8.10 -1.90
CA PHE A 55 3.76 7.09 -1.53
C PHE A 55 2.38 7.33 -2.16
N VAL A 56 1.80 8.52 -2.04
CA VAL A 56 0.40 8.75 -2.48
C VAL A 56 0.24 8.54 -3.98
N ILE A 57 1.14 9.11 -4.80
CA ILE A 57 1.13 8.94 -6.25
C ILE A 57 1.38 7.47 -6.62
N PRO A 58 2.44 6.79 -6.12
CA PRO A 58 2.65 5.37 -6.36
C PRO A 58 1.47 4.48 -5.94
N SER A 59 0.80 4.76 -4.82
CA SER A 59 -0.38 4.03 -4.35
C SER A 59 -1.59 4.25 -5.26
N GLY A 60 -1.79 5.47 -5.75
CA GLY A 60 -2.79 5.77 -6.78
C GLY A 60 -2.53 4.97 -8.07
N VAL A 61 -1.28 4.97 -8.56
CA VAL A 61 -0.89 4.20 -9.74
C VAL A 61 -1.05 2.70 -9.50
N MET A 62 -0.62 2.19 -8.36
CA MET A 62 -0.82 0.79 -7.93
C MET A 62 -2.29 0.41 -8.02
N THR A 63 -3.18 1.25 -7.50
CA THR A 63 -4.63 1.04 -7.50
C THR A 63 -5.16 0.93 -8.93
N LEU A 64 -4.75 1.82 -9.83
CA LEU A 64 -5.14 1.77 -11.24
C LEU A 64 -4.70 0.46 -11.92
N PHE A 65 -3.45 0.04 -11.69
CA PHE A 65 -2.94 -1.21 -12.25
C PHE A 65 -3.61 -2.45 -11.63
N GLY A 66 -3.96 -2.39 -10.34
CA GLY A 66 -4.72 -3.44 -9.66
C GLY A 66 -6.14 -3.60 -10.23
N VAL A 67 -6.85 -2.49 -10.44
CA VAL A 67 -8.16 -2.48 -11.13
C VAL A 67 -8.01 -3.04 -12.54
N ALA A 68 -7.01 -2.59 -13.30
CA ALA A 68 -6.75 -3.11 -14.65
C ALA A 68 -6.46 -4.62 -14.64
N ALA A 69 -5.70 -5.13 -13.66
CA ALA A 69 -5.44 -6.55 -13.50
C ALA A 69 -6.72 -7.35 -13.16
N CYS A 70 -7.62 -6.78 -12.35
CA CYS A 70 -8.94 -7.36 -12.06
C CYS A 70 -9.83 -7.44 -13.31
N ILE A 71 -9.84 -6.41 -14.16
CA ILE A 71 -10.67 -6.36 -15.38
C ILE A 71 -10.08 -7.25 -16.48
N PHE A 72 -8.75 -7.26 -16.63
CA PHE A 72 -8.04 -7.99 -17.68
C PHE A 72 -7.07 -9.06 -17.12
N PRO A 73 -7.57 -10.08 -16.41
CA PRO A 73 -6.73 -11.02 -15.70
C PRO A 73 -5.88 -11.88 -16.65
N VAL A 74 -4.72 -12.27 -16.14
CA VAL A 74 -3.83 -13.23 -16.80
C VAL A 74 -4.37 -14.65 -16.59
N LYS A 75 -4.32 -15.51 -17.61
CA LYS A 75 -4.98 -16.83 -17.62
C LYS A 75 -4.56 -17.76 -16.47
N TYR A 76 -3.31 -17.67 -16.03
CA TYR A 76 -2.74 -18.52 -14.98
C TYR A 76 -2.86 -17.94 -13.56
N VAL A 77 -3.53 -16.80 -13.39
CA VAL A 77 -3.81 -16.20 -12.09
C VAL A 77 -5.31 -16.28 -11.80
N GLN A 78 -5.67 -16.75 -10.61
CA GLN A 78 -7.08 -16.80 -10.22
C GLN A 78 -7.60 -15.41 -9.88
N LYS A 79 -8.65 -14.97 -10.59
CA LYS A 79 -9.27 -13.65 -10.45
C LYS A 79 -9.68 -13.31 -9.00
N LYS A 80 -10.06 -14.32 -8.21
CA LYS A 80 -10.48 -14.14 -6.81
C LYS A 80 -9.40 -13.51 -5.94
N TRP A 81 -8.12 -13.84 -6.15
CA TRP A 81 -7.02 -13.31 -5.35
C TRP A 81 -6.73 -11.84 -5.68
N LEU A 82 -6.91 -11.45 -6.95
CA LEU A 82 -6.82 -10.05 -7.37
C LEU A 82 -7.90 -9.21 -6.68
N TRP A 83 -9.15 -9.67 -6.68
CA TRP A 83 -10.24 -8.97 -6.00
C TRP A 83 -10.06 -8.90 -4.48
N LEU A 84 -9.60 -9.98 -3.84
CA LEU A 84 -9.30 -9.97 -2.41
C LEU A 84 -8.18 -8.99 -2.09
N SER A 85 -7.12 -8.94 -2.89
CA SER A 85 -6.07 -7.94 -2.73
C SER A 85 -6.62 -6.51 -2.88
N MET A 86 -7.46 -6.25 -3.89
CA MET A 86 -8.10 -4.95 -4.11
C MET A 86 -9.09 -4.54 -3.01
N LEU A 87 -9.68 -5.50 -2.30
CA LEU A 87 -10.52 -5.21 -1.14
C LEU A 87 -9.70 -4.55 -0.02
N GLY A 88 -8.47 -5.02 0.24
CA GLY A 88 -7.54 -4.37 1.17
C GLY A 88 -7.19 -2.95 0.71
N VAL A 89 -6.83 -2.77 -0.56
CA VAL A 89 -6.57 -1.42 -1.12
C VAL A 89 -7.77 -0.49 -0.94
N THR A 90 -8.99 -0.99 -1.19
CA THR A 90 -10.22 -0.21 -1.06
C THR A 90 -10.46 0.22 0.38
N PHE A 91 -10.27 -0.69 1.34
CA PHE A 91 -10.43 -0.39 2.75
C PHE A 91 -9.38 0.62 3.23
N ASP A 92 -8.12 0.52 2.75
CA ASP A 92 -7.07 1.49 3.06
C ASP A 92 -7.42 2.89 2.55
N TRP A 93 -7.92 3.01 1.32
CA TRP A 93 -8.36 4.29 0.76
C TRP A 93 -9.53 4.90 1.53
N ILE A 94 -10.55 4.10 1.84
CA ILE A 94 -11.70 4.58 2.62
C ILE A 94 -11.21 5.15 3.95
N PHE A 95 -10.41 4.37 4.67
CA PHE A 95 -9.89 4.79 5.97
C PHE A 95 -8.97 6.01 5.88
N SER A 96 -8.17 6.09 4.81
CA SER A 96 -7.32 7.25 4.53
C SER A 96 -8.14 8.53 4.36
N PHE A 97 -9.19 8.50 3.55
CA PHE A 97 -10.01 9.67 3.28
C PHE A 97 -10.93 10.05 4.45
N THR A 98 -11.41 9.09 5.22
CA THR A 98 -12.38 9.36 6.29
C THR A 98 -11.75 9.66 7.64
N MET A 99 -10.55 9.13 7.93
CA MET A 99 -9.91 9.25 9.24
C MET A 99 -8.55 9.93 9.15
N GLN A 100 -7.63 9.40 8.35
CA GLN A 100 -6.23 9.83 8.39
C GLN A 100 -6.03 11.22 7.80
N ILE A 101 -6.52 11.49 6.60
CA ILE A 101 -6.36 12.80 5.95
C ILE A 101 -6.93 13.93 6.84
N PRO A 102 -8.14 13.81 7.43
CA PRO A 102 -8.62 14.79 8.41
C PRO A 102 -7.64 15.04 9.57
N ILE A 103 -7.16 13.98 10.23
CA ILE A 103 -6.22 14.11 11.35
C ILE A 103 -4.91 14.77 10.89
N GLN A 104 -4.40 14.38 9.72
CA GLN A 104 -3.17 14.94 9.15
C GLN A 104 -3.32 16.44 8.85
N LEU A 105 -4.45 16.87 8.28
CA LEU A 105 -4.73 18.28 8.00
C LEU A 105 -4.82 19.13 9.27
N GLU A 106 -5.34 18.58 10.37
CA GLU A 106 -5.32 19.27 11.66
C GLU A 106 -3.89 19.40 12.21
N LEU A 107 -3.10 18.33 12.10
CA LEU A 107 -1.69 18.30 12.50
C LEU A 107 -0.78 19.22 11.65
N GLU A 108 -1.15 19.54 10.41
CA GLU A 108 -0.42 20.51 9.58
C GLU A 108 -0.38 21.92 10.18
N THR A 109 -1.34 22.24 11.06
CA THR A 109 -1.49 23.59 11.63
C THR A 109 -0.86 23.72 13.02
N ARG A 110 -0.83 22.63 13.80
CA ARG A 110 -0.31 22.63 15.17
C ARG A 110 0.03 21.22 15.64
N LYS A 111 0.97 21.13 16.58
CA LYS A 111 1.20 19.89 17.32
C LYS A 111 0.05 19.62 18.29
N ASP A 112 -0.53 18.43 18.19
CA ASP A 112 -1.53 17.94 19.14
C ASP A 112 -1.24 16.47 19.46
N LEU A 113 -0.87 16.19 20.70
CA LEU A 113 -0.50 14.84 21.13
C LEU A 113 -1.68 13.87 21.11
N LEU A 114 -2.90 14.36 21.37
CA LEU A 114 -4.10 13.51 21.33
C LEU A 114 -4.39 13.07 19.90
N LEU A 115 -4.27 13.98 18.94
CA LEU A 115 -4.42 13.65 17.53
C LEU A 115 -3.31 12.72 17.03
N ILE A 116 -2.07 12.86 17.53
CA ILE A 116 -0.97 11.94 17.20
C ILE A 116 -1.28 10.53 17.76
N ASP A 117 -1.75 10.42 18.99
CA ASP A 117 -2.12 9.12 19.58
C ASP A 117 -3.32 8.50 18.84
N GLU A 118 -4.31 9.30 18.44
CA GLU A 118 -5.42 8.86 17.60
C GLU A 118 -4.93 8.39 16.22
N LEU A 119 -4.01 9.12 15.59
CA LEU A 119 -3.38 8.74 14.33
C LEU A 119 -2.69 7.37 14.44
N LEU A 120 -1.91 7.16 15.49
CA LEU A 120 -1.20 5.91 15.76
C LEU A 120 -2.14 4.74 16.03
N TYR A 121 -3.19 4.97 16.81
CA TYR A 121 -4.21 3.96 17.06
C TYR A 121 -4.94 3.58 15.77
N THR A 122 -5.40 4.57 15.02
CA THR A 122 -6.15 4.36 13.78
C THR A 122 -5.28 3.73 12.67
N ASN A 123 -3.96 3.96 12.68
CA ASN A 123 -3.03 3.32 11.75
C ASN A 123 -3.03 1.79 11.82
N TRP A 124 -3.38 1.18 12.95
CA TRP A 124 -3.46 -0.28 13.03
C TRP A 124 -4.48 -0.88 12.05
N PHE A 125 -5.58 -0.17 11.78
CA PHE A 125 -6.57 -0.63 10.80
C PHE A 125 -6.01 -0.60 9.37
N ARG A 126 -5.20 0.41 9.05
CA ARG A 126 -4.50 0.51 7.76
C ARG A 126 -3.42 -0.53 7.61
N TYR A 127 -2.60 -0.70 8.64
CA TYR A 127 -1.61 -1.77 8.70
C TYR A 127 -2.23 -3.14 8.42
N LEU A 128 -3.35 -3.47 9.07
CA LEU A 128 -4.05 -4.73 8.84
C LEU A 128 -4.54 -4.85 7.39
N SER A 129 -5.02 -3.75 6.81
CA SER A 129 -5.46 -3.67 5.41
C SER A 129 -4.32 -3.92 4.42
N ASP A 130 -3.17 -3.28 4.66
CA ASP A 130 -1.96 -3.40 3.85
C ASP A 130 -1.35 -4.81 3.95
N VAL A 131 -1.33 -5.40 5.15
CA VAL A 131 -0.91 -6.79 5.36
C VAL A 131 -1.86 -7.75 4.63
N PHE A 132 -3.17 -7.53 4.74
CA PHE A 132 -4.15 -8.33 4.01
C PHE A 132 -3.92 -8.25 2.50
N GLN A 133 -3.72 -7.05 1.97
CA GLN A 133 -3.43 -6.80 0.56
C GLN A 133 -2.18 -7.56 0.10
N VAL A 134 -1.07 -7.43 0.83
CA VAL A 134 0.22 -7.98 0.42
C VAL A 134 0.23 -9.50 0.50
N ILE A 135 -0.48 -10.11 1.45
CA ILE A 135 -0.64 -11.57 1.52
C ILE A 135 -1.23 -12.09 0.20
N PHE A 136 -2.26 -11.46 -0.34
CA PHE A 136 -2.84 -11.90 -1.62
C PHE A 136 -1.93 -11.61 -2.81
N VAL A 137 -1.15 -10.53 -2.78
CA VAL A 137 -0.09 -10.28 -3.78
C VAL A 137 0.93 -11.42 -3.77
N LEU A 138 1.35 -11.88 -2.59
CA LEU A 138 2.28 -13.01 -2.46
C LEU A 138 1.66 -14.33 -2.93
N VAL A 139 0.38 -14.57 -2.66
CA VAL A 139 -0.37 -15.72 -3.22
C VAL A 139 -0.41 -15.67 -4.75
N ILE A 140 -0.66 -14.49 -5.34
CA ILE A 140 -0.63 -14.30 -6.79
C ILE A 140 0.78 -14.60 -7.32
N LEU A 141 1.83 -14.04 -6.70
CA LEU A 141 3.21 -14.28 -7.09
C LEU A 141 3.57 -15.77 -7.03
N TRP A 142 3.13 -16.48 -5.99
CA TRP A 142 3.28 -17.92 -5.87
C TRP A 142 2.62 -18.68 -7.02
N GLN A 143 1.41 -18.30 -7.44
CA GLN A 143 0.76 -18.91 -8.61
C GLN A 143 1.57 -18.75 -9.89
N ILE A 144 2.18 -17.58 -10.10
CA ILE A 144 3.03 -17.31 -11.27
C ILE A 144 4.26 -18.23 -11.27
N ILE A 145 4.93 -18.37 -10.12
CA ILE A 145 6.12 -19.22 -9.97
C ILE A 145 5.76 -20.68 -10.21
N ARG A 146 4.67 -21.17 -9.59
CA ARG A 146 4.20 -22.55 -9.75
C ARG A 146 3.83 -22.89 -11.18
N GLU A 147 3.16 -22.00 -11.90
CA GLU A 147 2.80 -22.25 -13.30
C GLU A 147 4.07 -22.38 -14.17
N ARG A 148 5.07 -21.51 -13.95
CA ARG A 148 6.33 -21.56 -14.70
C ARG A 148 7.13 -22.83 -14.43
N SER A 149 7.18 -23.30 -13.18
CA SER A 149 7.90 -24.54 -12.85
C SER A 149 7.27 -25.77 -13.49
N ILE A 150 5.92 -25.84 -13.54
CA ILE A 150 5.20 -26.92 -14.22
C ILE A 150 5.50 -26.92 -15.73
N VAL A 151 5.49 -25.74 -16.36
CA VAL A 151 5.80 -25.61 -17.80
C VAL A 151 7.24 -26.03 -18.10
N ALA A 152 8.20 -25.62 -17.26
CA ALA A 152 9.61 -25.98 -17.43
C ALA A 152 9.83 -27.49 -17.34
N ALA A 153 9.23 -28.16 -16.34
CA ALA A 153 9.32 -29.61 -16.19
C ALA A 153 8.72 -30.38 -17.38
N LYS A 154 7.65 -29.86 -17.99
CA LYS A 154 7.03 -30.48 -19.17
C LYS A 154 7.90 -30.39 -20.43
N ILE A 155 8.74 -29.36 -20.53
CA ILE A 155 9.66 -29.17 -21.66
C ILE A 155 10.90 -30.08 -21.51
N SER A 156 11.40 -30.31 -20.31
CA SER A 156 12.58 -31.18 -20.09
C SER A 156 12.32 -32.68 -20.29
N HIS A 157 11.06 -33.11 -20.34
CA HIS A 157 10.65 -34.50 -20.57
C HIS A 157 10.20 -34.78 -22.02
N ARG A 158 10.42 -33.85 -22.95
CA ARG A 158 10.21 -34.03 -24.39
C ARG A 158 11.55 -33.95 -25.11
#